data_AF-A0A016XJ57-F1
#
_entry.id   AF-A0A016XJ57-F1
#
_cell.length_a   1.000
_cell.length_b   1.000
_cell.length_c   1.000
_cell.angle_alpha   90.00
_cell.angle_beta   90.00
_cell.angle_gamma   90.00
#
_symmetry.space_group_name_H-M   'P 1'
#
loop_
_entity.id
_entity.type
_entity.pdbx_description
1 polymer ?
#
loop_
_entity_poly.entity_id
_entity_poly.type
_entity_poly.pdbx_seq_one_letter_code
_entity_poly.pdbx_strand_id
1 'polypeptide(L)' 'MVLACAPLLAACTTQAWYEGSRASARQQCIQQPPGAYEDCMRKLNEGIGGKTYDDYQREREELRRK' A
#
# COMPACT_ATOMS: atom_id res chain seq x y z
N MET A 1 -13.58 -25.54 27.89
CA MET A 1 -14.03 -24.16 27.59
C MET A 1 -13.28 -23.72 26.34
N VAL A 2 -13.81 -24.04 25.16
CA VAL A 2 -13.17 -23.70 23.88
C VAL A 2 -13.44 -22.21 23.66
N LEU A 3 -12.44 -21.38 23.95
CA LEU A 3 -12.50 -19.95 23.73
C LEU A 3 -12.53 -19.71 22.22
N ALA A 4 -13.73 -19.57 21.67
CA ALA A 4 -13.99 -19.23 20.29
C ALA A 4 -13.41 -17.83 20.00
N CYS A 5 -12.18 -17.78 19.49
CA CYS A 5 -11.49 -16.54 19.12
C CYS A 5 -11.41 -16.41 17.58
N ALA A 6 -12.56 -16.50 16.90
CA ALA A 6 -12.66 -16.29 15.46
C ALA A 6 -14.00 -15.59 15.16
N PRO A 7 -14.00 -14.24 15.08
CA PRO A 7 -13.68 -13.56 13.83
C PRO A 7 -13.05 -12.16 14.05
N LEU A 8 -11.81 -12.04 14.52
CA LEU A 8 -11.10 -10.74 14.55
C LEU A 8 -10.21 -10.51 13.31
N LEU A 9 -10.17 -11.47 12.39
CA LEU A 9 -9.41 -11.36 11.13
C LEU A 9 -10.08 -10.45 10.08
N ALA A 10 -11.25 -9.89 10.37
CA ALA A 10 -11.97 -9.00 9.46
C ALA A 10 -11.41 -7.56 9.38
N ALA A 11 -10.34 -7.25 10.12
CA ALA A 11 -9.82 -5.87 10.24
C ALA A 11 -8.76 -5.46 9.20
N CYS A 12 -8.30 -6.37 8.32
CA CYS A 12 -7.48 -5.96 7.18
C CYS A 12 -8.35 -5.30 6.12
N THR A 13 -8.75 -4.04 6.35
CA THR A 13 -9.41 -3.26 5.30
C THR A 13 -8.46 -3.10 4.13
N THR A 14 -9.01 -3.03 2.92
CA THR A 14 -8.22 -2.76 1.70
C THR A 14 -7.45 -1.43 1.82
N GLN A 15 -7.99 -0.48 2.58
CA GLN A 15 -7.33 0.78 2.90
C GLN A 15 -6.11 0.59 3.82
N ALA A 16 -6.26 -0.15 4.92
CA ALA A 16 -5.16 -0.43 5.82
C ALA A 16 -4.03 -1.19 5.12
N TRP A 17 -4.39 -2.15 4.25
CA TRP A 17 -3.42 -2.88 3.44
C TRP A 17 -2.71 -1.98 2.42
N TYR A 18 -3.44 -1.08 1.75
CA TYR A 18 -2.88 -0.13 0.79
C TYR A 18 -1.90 0.83 1.48
N GLU A 19 -2.30 1.46 2.58
CA GLU A 19 -1.43 2.39 3.32
C GLU A 19 -0.21 1.67 3.90
N GLY A 20 -0.38 0.45 4.42
CA GLY A 20 0.73 -0.38 4.87
C GLY A 20 1.72 -0.71 3.75
N SER A 21 1.22 -1.06 2.57
CA SER A 21 2.05 -1.33 1.38
C SER A 21 2.82 -0.09 0.94
N ARG A 22 2.15 1.07 0.92
CA ARG A 22 2.74 2.36 0.58
C ARG A 22 3.83 2.77 1.58
N ALA A 23 3.58 2.58 2.88
CA ALA A 23 4.56 2.83 3.93
C ALA A 23 5.78 1.88 3.84
N SER A 24 5.54 0.59 3.60
CA SER A 24 6.60 -0.39 3.40
C SER A 24 7.49 -0.05 2.20
N ALA A 25 6.89 0.34 1.08
CA ALA A 25 7.64 0.73 -0.12
C ALA A 25 8.48 2.01 0.10
N ARG A 26 7.99 2.98 0.88
CA ARG A 26 8.82 4.13 1.32
C ARG A 26 10.01 3.68 2.15
N GLN A 27 9.78 2.79 3.10
CA GLN A 27 10.85 2.27 3.95
C GLN A 27 11.93 1.55 3.12
N GLN A 28 11.52 0.79 2.10
CA GLN A 28 12.46 0.14 1.18
C GLN A 28 13.35 1.16 0.44
N CYS A 29 12.81 2.33 0.07
CA CYS A 29 13.62 3.40 -0.52
C CYS A 29 14.58 4.02 0.49
N ILE A 30 14.15 4.26 1.72
CA ILE A 30 15.02 4.81 2.79
C ILE A 30 16.23 3.91 3.07
N GLN A 31 16.07 2.59 2.92
CA GLN A 31 17.16 1.63 3.11
C GLN A 31 18.13 1.55 1.92
N GLN A 32 17.86 2.26 0.81
CA GLN A 32 18.77 2.30 -0.32
C GLN A 32 19.99 3.18 -0.03
N PRO A 33 21.16 2.90 -0.64
CA PRO A 33 22.30 3.79 -0.61
C PRO A 33 21.95 5.19 -1.15
N PRO A 34 22.70 6.26 -0.76
CA PRO A 34 22.40 7.64 -1.15
C PRO A 34 22.23 7.87 -2.66
N GLY A 35 22.95 7.13 -3.51
CA GLY A 35 22.84 7.24 -4.97
C GLY A 35 21.61 6.54 -5.58
N ALA A 36 20.98 5.61 -4.86
CA ALA A 36 19.80 4.88 -5.33
C ALA A 36 18.49 5.34 -4.65
N TYR A 37 18.60 6.09 -3.55
CA TYR A 37 17.46 6.64 -2.83
C TYR A 37 16.57 7.52 -3.72
N GLU A 38 17.16 8.50 -4.41
CA GLU A 38 16.38 9.47 -5.20
C GLU A 38 15.62 8.79 -6.34
N ASP A 39 16.28 7.88 -7.06
CA ASP A 39 15.63 7.12 -8.12
C ASP A 39 14.54 6.18 -7.59
N CYS A 40 14.74 5.57 -6.42
CA CYS A 40 13.70 4.77 -5.77
C CYS A 40 12.49 5.63 -5.39
N MET A 41 12.72 6.76 -4.73
CA MET A 41 11.66 7.68 -4.31
C MET A 41 10.91 8.26 -5.50
N ARG A 42 11.60 8.59 -6.58
CA ARG A 42 10.98 9.05 -7.83
C ARG A 42 10.02 7.99 -8.39
N LYS A 43 10.49 6.75 -8.58
CA LYS A 43 9.65 5.63 -9.08
C LYS A 43 8.48 5.33 -8.15
N LEU A 44 8.70 5.38 -6.83
CA LEU A 44 7.66 5.20 -5.83
C LEU A 44 6.57 6.27 -6.00
N ASN A 45 6.95 7.53 -6.13
CA ASN A 45 6.03 8.65 -6.26
C ASN A 45 5.27 8.64 -7.61
N GLU A 46 5.89 8.16 -8.68
CA GLU A 46 5.21 7.89 -9.97
C GLU A 46 4.14 6.78 -9.85
N GLY A 47 4.27 5.90 -8.85
CA GLY A 47 3.36 4.78 -8.58
C GLY A 47 2.52 4.95 -7.31
N ILE A 48 2.60 3.96 -6.42
CA ILE A 48 1.80 3.87 -5.19
C ILE A 48 2.05 5.01 -4.19
N GLY A 49 3.24 5.63 -4.23
CA GLY A 49 3.61 6.71 -3.32
C GLY A 49 2.84 7.99 -3.57
N GLY A 50 2.55 8.30 -4.84
CA GLY A 50 1.87 9.52 -5.27
C GLY A 50 0.35 9.43 -5.30
N LYS A 51 -0.22 8.23 -5.33
CA LYS A 51 -1.68 8.02 -5.34
C LYS A 51 -2.25 8.04 -3.93
N THR A 52 -3.47 8.56 -3.79
CA THR A 52 -4.28 8.37 -2.59
C THR A 52 -4.98 7.02 -2.64
N TYR A 53 -5.47 6.53 -1.50
CA TYR A 53 -6.28 5.31 -1.48
C TYR A 53 -7.55 5.43 -2.33
N ASP A 54 -8.19 6.60 -2.35
CA ASP A 54 -9.41 6.84 -3.14
C ASP A 54 -9.12 6.78 -4.64
N ASP A 55 -8.00 7.37 -5.09
CA ASP A 55 -7.57 7.27 -6.49
C ASP A 55 -7.28 5.82 -6.88
N TYR A 56 -6.61 5.07 -6.00
CA TYR A 56 -6.36 3.64 -6.18
C TYR A 56 -7.67 2.84 -6.32
N GLN A 57 -8.67 3.12 -5.46
CA GLN A 57 -9.94 2.40 -5.51
C GLN A 57 -10.73 2.74 -6.77
N ARG A 58 -10.79 4.02 -7.15
CA ARG A 58 -11.46 4.45 -8.38
C ARG A 58 -10.85 3.77 -9.62
N GLU A 59 -9.53 3.79 -9.76
CA GLU A 59 -8.83 3.14 -10.88
C GLU A 59 -9.09 1.63 -10.90
N ARG A 60 -9.07 0.97 -9.73
CA ARG A 60 -9.38 -0.46 -9.59
C ARG A 60 -10.80 -0.78 -10.04
N GLU A 61 -11.77 0.06 -9.71
CA GLU A 61 -13.16 -0.11 -10.13
C GLU A 61 -13.34 0.12 -11.63
N GLU A 62 -12.68 1.13 -12.19
CA GLU A 62 -12.69 1.40 -13.64
C GLU A 62 -12.12 0.24 -14.44
N LEU A 63 -11.00 -0.35 -13.99
CA LEU A 63 -10.42 -1.55 -14.60
C LEU A 63 -11.33 -2.76 -14.53
N ARG A 64 -12.19 -2.86 -13.51
CA ARG A 64 -13.14 -3.97 -13.34
C ARG A 64 -14.38 -3.83 -14.24
N ARG A 65 -14.67 -2.62 -14.72
CA ARG A 65 -15.83 -2.31 -15.58
C ARG A 65 -15.53 -2.42 -17.07
N LYS A 66 -14.26 -2.56 -17.46
CA LYS A 66 -13.81 -2.83 -18.83
C LYS A 66 -13.84 -4.32 -19.11
#